data_AF-A0A920A3B7-F1
#
_entry.id   AF-A0A920A3B7-F1
#
_cell.length_a   1.000
_cell.length_b   1.000
_cell.length_c   1.000
_cell.angle_alpha   90.00
_cell.angle_beta   90.00
_cell.angle_gamma   90.00
#
_symmetry.space_group_name_H-M   'P 1'
#
loop_
_entity.id
_entity.type
_entity.pdbx_description
1 polymer ?
#
loop_
_entity_poly.entity_id
_entity_poly.type
_entity_poly.pdbx_seq_one_letter_code
_entity_poly.pdbx_strand_id
1 'polypeptide(L)'
;MKSELVRQYASQGRYGAGVEVETFDKPRNTIDLRIIIDEGKSAKIKSIKVIGNSIFSDDELLDALELSEGNWFSFLSNSNKYSKETLEGDIENLESFYLDRGYLKYSLESIQVSISQDRKDVFITMSILEGEKYTIDEVNIIGDLPIDENLYQPILDTLNGELYSQAQITQIEEYFKNLLGNEGYTFAEVEVLLRYKMMMN
;
A
#
# COMPACT_ATOMS: atom_id res chain seq x y z
N MET A 1 1.74 10.56 -27.14
CA MET A 1 1.88 11.81 -26.35
C MET A 1 0.56 12.28 -25.77
N LYS A 2 -0.44 12.74 -26.56
CA LYS A 2 -1.74 13.19 -26.04
C LYS A 2 -2.38 12.19 -25.05
N SER A 3 -2.48 10.91 -25.44
CA SER A 3 -3.05 9.86 -24.59
C SER A 3 -2.30 9.64 -23.27
N GLU A 4 -0.97 9.82 -23.28
CA GLU A 4 -0.13 9.67 -22.10
C GLU A 4 -0.39 10.80 -21.09
N LEU A 5 -0.50 12.04 -21.59
CA LEU A 5 -0.82 13.21 -20.78
C LEU A 5 -2.22 13.10 -20.17
N VAL A 6 -3.21 12.66 -20.96
CA VAL A 6 -4.56 12.41 -20.44
C VAL A 6 -4.54 11.33 -19.36
N ARG A 7 -3.79 10.24 -19.55
CA ARG A 7 -3.65 9.18 -18.53
C ARG A 7 -2.99 9.70 -17.25
N GLN A 8 -1.98 10.56 -17.38
CA GLN A 8 -1.31 11.17 -16.22
C GLN A 8 -2.26 12.06 -15.41
N TYR A 9 -3.10 12.86 -16.07
CA TYR A 9 -4.12 13.63 -15.36
C TYR A 9 -5.19 12.73 -14.73
N ALA A 10 -5.59 11.66 -15.42
CA ALA A 10 -6.53 10.67 -14.87
C ALA A 10 -5.98 9.99 -13.60
N SER A 11 -4.69 9.63 -13.55
CA SER A 11 -4.09 9.03 -12.34
C SER A 11 -4.02 10.00 -11.15
N GLN A 12 -4.13 11.31 -11.40
CA GLN A 12 -4.24 12.36 -10.38
C GLN A 12 -5.71 12.72 -10.07
N GLY A 13 -6.67 11.90 -10.51
CA GLY A 13 -8.10 12.12 -10.32
C GLY A 13 -8.70 13.21 -11.20
N ARG A 14 -7.99 13.69 -12.23
CA ARG A 14 -8.47 14.71 -13.16
C ARG A 14 -9.00 14.07 -14.44
N TYR A 15 -10.06 13.28 -14.29
CA TYR A 15 -10.71 12.56 -15.39
C TYR A 15 -11.40 13.46 -16.42
N GLY A 16 -11.66 14.73 -16.07
CA GLY A 16 -12.17 15.75 -16.96
C GLY A 16 -11.11 16.45 -17.83
N ALA A 17 -9.83 16.09 -17.71
CA ALA A 17 -8.76 16.80 -18.41
C ALA A 17 -8.84 16.64 -19.94
N GLY A 18 -8.67 17.75 -20.65
CA GLY A 18 -8.56 17.85 -22.10
C GLY A 18 -7.13 18.20 -22.51
N VAL A 19 -6.59 17.47 -23.49
CA VAL A 19 -5.26 17.75 -24.06
C VAL A 19 -5.38 17.91 -25.57
N GLU A 20 -4.87 19.02 -26.09
CA GLU A 20 -4.74 19.30 -27.51
C GLU A 20 -3.27 19.47 -27.87
N VAL A 21 -2.86 18.90 -29.01
CA VAL A 21 -1.48 18.96 -29.49
C VAL A 21 -1.53 19.49 -30.91
N GLU A 22 -0.96 20.68 -31.10
CA GLU A 22 -0.79 21.31 -32.39
C GLU A 22 0.68 21.15 -32.83
N THR A 23 0.89 20.77 -34.08
CA THR A 23 2.21 20.63 -34.69
C THR A 23 2.41 21.73 -35.74
N PHE A 24 3.54 22.43 -35.69
CA PHE A 24 3.91 23.46 -36.66
C PHE A 24 5.24 23.08 -37.32
N ASP A 25 5.24 22.92 -38.65
CA ASP A 25 6.46 22.61 -39.39
C ASP A 25 7.46 23.77 -39.33
N LYS A 26 8.74 23.42 -39.19
CA LYS A 26 9.85 24.38 -39.22
C LYS A 26 10.90 23.98 -40.27
N PRO A 27 11.71 24.95 -40.74
CA PRO A 27 12.85 24.67 -41.60
C PRO A 27 13.80 23.63 -40.98
N ARG A 28 14.62 22.99 -41.83
CA ARG A 28 15.62 21.99 -41.43
C ARG A 28 15.03 20.72 -40.80
N ASN A 29 13.84 20.31 -41.24
CA ASN A 29 13.20 19.07 -40.77
C ASN A 29 12.98 19.06 -39.25
N THR A 30 12.56 20.21 -38.70
CA THR A 30 12.20 20.36 -37.29
C THR A 30 10.71 20.67 -37.18
N ILE A 31 10.11 20.37 -36.03
CA ILE A 31 8.71 20.68 -35.74
C ILE A 31 8.62 21.42 -34.41
N ASP A 32 7.71 22.38 -34.33
CA ASP A 32 7.26 22.96 -33.07
C ASP A 32 6.01 22.22 -32.60
N LEU A 33 5.99 21.89 -31.31
CA LEU A 33 4.84 21.30 -30.64
C LEU A 33 4.24 22.33 -29.68
N ARG A 34 2.97 22.66 -29.88
CA ARG A 34 2.19 23.41 -28.88
C ARG A 34 1.21 22.44 -28.23
N ILE A 35 1.32 22.31 -26.92
CA ILE A 35 0.44 21.46 -26.11
C ILE A 35 -0.45 22.40 -25.30
N ILE A 36 -1.76 22.31 -25.53
CA ILE A 36 -2.78 23.07 -24.81
C ILE A 36 -3.48 22.10 -23.88
N ILE A 37 -3.54 22.43 -22.59
CA ILE A 37 -4.06 21.55 -21.55
C ILE A 37 -5.16 22.28 -20.78
N ASP A 38 -6.34 21.67 -20.72
CA ASP A 38 -7.37 21.97 -19.74
C ASP A 38 -7.34 20.86 -18.69
N GLU A 39 -6.95 21.18 -17.46
CA GLU A 39 -6.80 20.18 -16.40
C GLU A 39 -8.14 19.68 -15.85
N GLY A 40 -9.24 20.40 -16.12
CA GLY A 40 -10.54 20.11 -15.54
C GLY A 40 -10.56 20.19 -14.00
N LYS A 41 -11.64 19.68 -13.39
CA LYS A 41 -11.76 19.57 -11.93
C LYS A 41 -11.29 18.18 -11.48
N SER A 42 -10.67 18.11 -10.30
CA SER A 42 -10.43 16.83 -9.62
C SER A 42 -11.76 16.19 -9.23
N ALA A 43 -11.91 14.92 -9.57
CA ALA A 43 -12.99 14.09 -9.09
C ALA A 43 -12.79 13.80 -7.59
N LYS A 44 -13.90 13.70 -6.87
CA LYS A 44 -13.92 13.44 -5.43
C LYS A 44 -14.39 12.03 -5.15
N ILE A 45 -13.83 11.42 -4.12
CA ILE A 45 -14.27 10.12 -3.63
C ILE A 45 -15.62 10.30 -2.97
N LYS A 46 -16.61 9.63 -3.56
CA LYS A 46 -17.98 9.66 -3.08
C LYS A 46 -18.27 8.50 -2.15
N SER A 47 -17.70 7.33 -2.43
CA SER A 47 -17.79 6.19 -1.53
C SER A 47 -16.64 5.22 -1.71
N ILE A 48 -16.23 4.59 -0.61
CA ILE A 48 -15.29 3.48 -0.55
C ILE A 48 -16.01 2.31 0.10
N LYS A 49 -15.96 1.14 -0.54
CA LYS A 49 -16.58 -0.08 -0.02
C LYS A 49 -15.55 -1.19 0.09
N VAL A 50 -15.55 -1.87 1.23
CA VAL A 50 -14.81 -3.11 1.42
C VAL A 50 -15.80 -4.27 1.40
N ILE A 51 -15.43 -5.36 0.72
CA ILE A 51 -16.24 -6.57 0.60
C ILE A 51 -15.37 -7.75 1.03
N GLY A 52 -15.92 -8.64 1.84
CA GLY A 52 -15.21 -9.81 2.35
C GLY A 52 -14.65 -9.61 3.76
N ASN A 53 -14.78 -8.40 4.33
CA ASN A 53 -14.55 -8.18 5.75
C ASN A 53 -15.71 -8.72 6.58
N SER A 54 -15.37 -9.50 7.59
CA SER A 54 -16.29 -10.11 8.55
C SER A 54 -15.76 -10.02 9.98
N ILE A 55 -14.44 -9.90 10.12
CA ILE A 55 -13.71 -9.78 11.36
C ILE A 55 -13.66 -8.33 11.82
N PHE A 56 -13.37 -7.41 10.89
CA PHE A 56 -13.32 -5.97 11.14
C PHE A 56 -14.48 -5.25 10.45
N SER A 57 -14.98 -4.21 11.10
CA SER A 57 -16.05 -3.37 10.54
C SER A 57 -15.53 -2.47 9.42
N ASP A 58 -16.43 -2.06 8.52
CA ASP A 58 -16.10 -1.12 7.44
C ASP A 58 -15.44 0.15 8.00
N ASP A 59 -15.95 0.70 9.10
CA ASP A 59 -15.42 1.92 9.72
C ASP A 59 -13.97 1.73 10.20
N GLU A 60 -13.64 0.60 10.83
CA GLU A 60 -12.27 0.31 11.26
C GLU A 60 -11.29 0.20 10.09
N LEU A 61 -11.73 -0.37 8.97
CA LEU A 61 -10.91 -0.50 7.77
C LEU A 61 -10.76 0.84 7.05
N LEU A 62 -11.83 1.65 7.01
CA LEU A 62 -11.80 2.98 6.42
C LEU A 62 -10.95 3.98 7.23
N ASP A 63 -10.91 3.83 8.56
CA ASP A 63 -10.06 4.64 9.44
C ASP A 63 -8.55 4.35 9.22
N ALA A 64 -8.20 3.18 8.68
CA ALA A 64 -6.83 2.84 8.30
C ALA A 64 -6.41 3.47 6.96
N LEU A 65 -7.34 4.04 6.19
CA LEU A 65 -7.07 4.65 4.89
C LEU A 65 -6.83 6.16 5.03
N GLU A 66 -5.93 6.70 4.22
CA GLU A 66 -5.78 8.13 4.01
C GLU A 66 -6.93 8.68 3.16
N LEU A 67 -7.36 7.93 2.12
CA LEU A 67 -8.52 8.30 1.33
C LEU A 67 -9.79 8.11 2.16
N SER A 68 -10.63 9.14 2.15
CA SER A 68 -11.89 9.11 2.89
C SER A 68 -13.05 9.61 2.05
N GLU A 69 -14.24 9.09 2.38
CA GLU A 69 -15.47 9.61 1.83
C GLU A 69 -15.63 11.10 2.19
N GLY A 70 -16.21 11.88 1.28
CA GLY A 70 -16.47 13.29 1.54
C GLY A 70 -17.47 13.50 2.69
N ASN A 71 -16.96 13.76 3.89
CA ASN A 71 -17.72 14.15 5.07
C ASN A 71 -17.73 15.69 5.23
N TRP A 72 -18.55 16.23 6.14
CA TRP A 72 -18.68 17.69 6.33
C TRP A 72 -17.34 18.40 6.64
N PHE A 73 -16.34 17.68 7.18
CA PHE A 73 -15.00 18.20 7.50
C PHE A 73 -13.92 17.90 6.42
N SER A 74 -14.20 17.10 5.40
CA SER A 74 -13.21 16.70 4.38
C SER A 74 -12.76 17.83 3.46
N PHE A 75 -13.31 19.05 3.62
CA PHE A 75 -12.82 20.25 2.93
C PHE A 75 -11.49 20.76 3.50
N LEU A 76 -11.13 20.38 4.74
CA LEU A 76 -9.88 20.79 5.38
C LEU A 76 -8.69 19.90 4.98
N SER A 77 -8.92 18.59 4.83
CA SER A 77 -7.86 17.58 4.64
C SER A 77 -7.50 17.28 3.19
N ASN A 78 -8.34 17.66 2.21
CA ASN A 78 -8.22 17.23 0.80
C ASN A 78 -8.21 15.70 0.59
N SER A 79 -8.47 14.89 1.62
CA SER A 79 -8.45 13.42 1.61
C SER A 79 -9.53 12.79 0.72
N ASN A 80 -10.51 13.58 0.27
CA ASN A 80 -11.53 13.14 -0.67
C ASN A 80 -11.12 13.30 -2.15
N LYS A 81 -9.89 13.72 -2.46
CA LYS A 81 -9.40 13.79 -3.85
C LYS A 81 -8.78 12.44 -4.22
N TYR A 82 -9.33 11.82 -5.26
CA TYR A 82 -8.75 10.57 -5.76
C TYR A 82 -7.35 10.82 -6.33
N SER A 83 -6.39 9.98 -5.94
CA SER A 83 -5.12 9.82 -6.62
C SER A 83 -4.78 8.32 -6.63
N LYS A 84 -4.15 7.84 -7.71
CA LYS A 84 -3.72 6.44 -7.81
C LYS A 84 -2.67 6.11 -6.76
N GLU A 85 -1.76 7.04 -6.51
CA GLU A 85 -0.66 6.90 -5.54
C GLU A 85 -1.18 6.74 -4.11
N THR A 86 -2.12 7.59 -3.69
CA THR A 86 -2.73 7.48 -2.35
C THR A 86 -3.51 6.18 -2.20
N LEU A 87 -4.22 5.74 -3.25
CA LEU A 87 -4.91 4.44 -3.22
C LEU A 87 -3.92 3.28 -3.08
N GLU A 88 -2.76 3.34 -3.73
CA GLU A 88 -1.71 2.33 -3.57
C GLU A 88 -1.17 2.30 -2.14
N GLY A 89 -0.92 3.46 -1.53
CA GLY A 89 -0.55 3.54 -0.10
C GLY A 89 -1.64 3.02 0.84
N ASP A 90 -2.91 3.29 0.55
CA ASP A 90 -4.05 2.78 1.31
C ASP A 90 -4.18 1.26 1.26
N ILE A 91 -3.84 0.65 0.13
CA ILE A 91 -3.79 -0.80 -0.01
C ILE A 91 -2.69 -1.39 0.89
N GLU A 92 -1.50 -0.78 0.89
CA GLU A 92 -0.39 -1.19 1.76
C GLU A 92 -0.74 -0.99 3.25
N ASN A 93 -1.43 0.10 3.59
CA ASN A 93 -1.92 0.36 4.94
C ASN A 93 -2.93 -0.71 5.40
N LEU A 94 -3.86 -1.09 4.52
CA LEU A 94 -4.84 -2.13 4.81
C LEU A 94 -4.17 -3.50 4.96
N GLU A 95 -3.23 -3.83 4.09
CA GLU A 95 -2.42 -5.05 4.21
C GLU A 95 -1.66 -5.09 5.54
N SER A 96 -0.95 -4.00 5.87
CA SER A 96 -0.23 -3.86 7.15
C SER A 96 -1.18 -4.00 8.34
N PHE A 97 -2.36 -3.39 8.28
CA PHE A 97 -3.38 -3.45 9.33
C PHE A 97 -3.76 -4.91 9.68
N TYR A 98 -3.94 -5.76 8.66
CA TYR A 98 -4.27 -7.16 8.83
C TYR A 98 -3.04 -7.99 9.27
N LEU A 99 -1.89 -7.81 8.60
CA LEU A 99 -0.67 -8.55 8.91
C LEU A 99 -0.20 -8.30 10.35
N ASP A 100 -0.31 -7.07 10.85
CA ASP A 100 0.04 -6.69 12.22
C ASP A 100 -0.90 -7.23 13.29
N ARG A 101 -2.00 -7.85 12.89
CA ARG A 101 -3.00 -8.47 13.78
C ARG A 101 -3.06 -9.99 13.65
N GLY A 102 -2.07 -10.59 12.98
CA GLY A 102 -1.91 -12.04 12.85
C GLY A 102 -2.54 -12.63 11.59
N TYR A 103 -3.09 -11.83 10.68
CA TYR A 103 -3.77 -12.33 9.48
C TYR A 103 -2.78 -12.50 8.33
N LEU A 104 -1.84 -13.43 8.47
CA LEU A 104 -0.76 -13.68 7.51
C LEU A 104 -1.25 -14.01 6.08
N LYS A 105 -2.47 -14.55 5.95
CA LYS A 105 -3.08 -14.90 4.67
C LYS A 105 -4.07 -13.85 4.15
N TYR A 106 -4.02 -12.64 4.69
CA TYR A 106 -4.75 -11.53 4.10
C TYR A 106 -4.39 -11.39 2.61
N SER A 107 -5.39 -11.13 1.79
CA SER A 107 -5.21 -10.91 0.36
C SER A 107 -6.23 -9.89 -0.15
N LEU A 108 -5.75 -8.97 -0.99
CA LEU A 108 -6.61 -8.11 -1.78
C LEU A 108 -6.92 -8.79 -3.12
N GLU A 109 -8.12 -9.34 -3.23
CA GLU A 109 -8.55 -10.13 -4.38
C GLU A 109 -8.83 -9.27 -5.62
N SER A 110 -9.44 -8.10 -5.43
CA SER A 110 -9.66 -7.15 -6.53
C SER A 110 -9.94 -5.73 -6.06
N ILE A 111 -9.64 -4.78 -6.95
CA ILE A 111 -9.99 -3.36 -6.79
C ILE A 111 -10.77 -2.92 -8.02
N GLN A 112 -11.90 -2.26 -7.79
CA GLN A 112 -12.71 -1.65 -8.83
C GLN A 112 -12.83 -0.16 -8.56
N VAL A 113 -12.37 0.65 -9.51
CA VAL A 113 -12.53 2.11 -9.48
C VAL A 113 -13.48 2.50 -10.60
N SER A 114 -14.59 3.14 -10.24
CA SER A 114 -15.58 3.63 -11.19
C SER A 114 -15.84 5.13 -11.00
N ILE A 115 -16.28 5.78 -12.07
CA ILE A 115 -16.42 7.23 -12.14
C ILE A 115 -17.82 7.55 -12.60
N SER A 116 -18.44 8.59 -12.03
CA SER A 116 -19.74 9.08 -12.47
C SER A 116 -19.70 9.59 -13.92
N GLN A 117 -20.86 9.62 -14.59
CA GLN A 117 -20.97 10.10 -15.97
C GLN A 117 -20.48 11.55 -16.14
N ASP A 118 -20.67 12.38 -15.12
CA ASP A 118 -20.22 13.78 -15.10
C ASP A 118 -18.75 13.96 -14.67
N ARG A 119 -18.04 12.85 -14.44
CA ARG A 119 -16.61 12.77 -14.09
C ARG A 119 -16.23 13.49 -12.80
N LYS A 120 -17.19 13.70 -11.90
CA LYS A 120 -16.96 14.39 -10.62
C LYS A 120 -16.83 13.46 -9.43
N ASP A 121 -17.43 12.29 -9.47
CA ASP A 121 -17.47 11.36 -8.36
C ASP A 121 -16.70 10.08 -8.69
N VAL A 122 -15.93 9.59 -7.72
CA VAL A 122 -15.19 8.32 -7.78
C VAL A 122 -15.77 7.37 -6.74
N PHE A 123 -15.98 6.12 -7.14
CA PHE A 123 -16.41 5.04 -6.26
C PHE A 123 -15.33 3.96 -6.29
N ILE A 124 -14.87 3.56 -5.11
CA ILE A 124 -13.84 2.54 -4.93
C ILE A 124 -14.49 1.33 -4.27
N THR A 125 -14.24 0.13 -4.80
CA THR A 125 -14.66 -1.12 -4.18
C THR A 125 -13.47 -2.06 -4.10
N MET A 126 -13.16 -2.51 -2.90
CA MET A 126 -12.07 -3.43 -2.59
C MET A 126 -12.67 -4.75 -2.14
N SER A 127 -12.28 -5.85 -2.77
CA SER A 127 -12.64 -7.19 -2.33
C SER A 127 -11.44 -7.83 -1.67
N ILE A 128 -11.59 -8.28 -0.43
CA ILE A 128 -10.53 -8.84 0.38
C ILE A 128 -10.86 -10.26 0.82
N LEU A 129 -9.82 -11.00 1.19
CA LEU A 129 -9.87 -12.24 1.94
C LEU A 129 -9.09 -12.03 3.24
N GLU A 130 -9.75 -12.12 4.39
CA GLU A 130 -9.10 -11.83 5.69
C GLU A 130 -8.16 -12.96 6.13
N GLY A 131 -8.53 -14.22 5.87
CA GLY A 131 -7.78 -15.38 6.33
C GLY A 131 -7.91 -15.65 7.83
N GLU A 132 -7.11 -16.60 8.31
CA GLU A 132 -7.08 -17.02 9.72
C GLU A 132 -5.99 -16.28 10.50
N LYS A 133 -6.13 -16.25 11.83
CA LYS A 133 -5.04 -15.77 12.71
C LYS A 133 -3.92 -16.79 12.84
N TYR A 134 -2.69 -16.30 12.78
CA TYR A 134 -1.47 -17.08 12.99
C TYR A 134 -0.73 -16.55 14.22
N THR A 135 -0.20 -17.48 15.00
CA THR A 135 0.79 -17.22 16.05
C THR A 135 2.15 -17.72 15.58
N ILE A 136 3.21 -17.11 16.12
CA ILE A 136 4.58 -17.53 15.88
C ILE A 136 4.84 -18.79 16.72
N ASP A 137 5.28 -19.88 16.08
CA ASP A 137 5.60 -21.14 16.77
C ASP A 137 7.05 -21.13 17.26
N GLU A 138 7.96 -20.79 16.36
CA GLU A 138 9.40 -20.81 16.57
C GLU A 138 10.08 -19.76 15.68
N VAL A 139 11.12 -19.11 16.19
CA VAL A 139 11.98 -18.21 15.42
C VAL A 139 13.43 -18.69 15.51
N ASN A 140 14.02 -18.97 14.35
CA ASN A 140 15.38 -19.49 14.22
C ASN A 140 16.19 -18.64 13.25
N ILE A 141 17.47 -18.45 13.55
CA ILE A 141 18.43 -17.84 12.63
C ILE A 141 19.14 -18.93 11.85
N ILE A 142 19.19 -18.78 10.53
CA ILE A 142 19.90 -19.69 9.64
C ILE A 142 20.97 -18.89 8.91
N GLY A 143 22.23 -19.31 9.04
CA GLY A 143 23.36 -18.67 8.36
C GLY A 143 24.55 -18.45 9.29
N ASP A 144 25.44 -17.56 8.88
CA ASP A 144 26.60 -17.14 9.67
C ASP A 144 26.27 -15.82 10.38
N LEU A 145 26.09 -15.89 11.70
CA LEU A 145 25.90 -14.73 12.55
C LEU A 145 27.05 -14.67 13.55
N PRO A 146 28.05 -13.79 13.34
CA PRO A 146 29.24 -13.67 14.19
C PRO A 146 28.95 -12.91 15.51
N ILE A 147 27.81 -13.21 16.14
CA ILE A 147 27.32 -12.65 17.39
C ILE A 147 27.02 -13.80 18.34
N ASP A 148 27.33 -13.64 19.63
CA ASP A 148 27.00 -14.64 20.66
C ASP A 148 25.47 -14.84 20.75
N GLU A 149 25.03 -16.09 20.59
CA GLU A 149 23.63 -16.52 20.65
C GLU A 149 22.91 -16.07 21.93
N ASN A 150 23.63 -16.04 23.05
CA ASN A 150 23.06 -15.61 24.34
C ASN A 150 22.60 -14.15 24.35
N LEU A 151 23.05 -13.32 23.40
CA LEU A 151 22.69 -11.90 23.32
C LEU A 151 21.35 -11.66 22.61
N TYR A 152 20.95 -12.55 21.70
CA TYR A 152 19.76 -12.35 20.88
C TYR A 152 18.69 -13.44 21.05
N GLN A 153 19.07 -14.66 21.47
CA GLN A 153 18.11 -15.75 21.63
C GLN A 153 16.94 -15.41 22.59
N PRO A 154 17.17 -14.76 23.74
CA PRO A 154 16.05 -14.36 24.61
C PRO A 154 15.06 -13.41 23.94
N ILE A 155 15.52 -12.58 22.99
CA ILE A 155 14.66 -11.67 22.23
C ILE A 155 13.79 -12.49 21.27
N LEU A 156 14.39 -13.45 20.55
CA LEU A 156 13.65 -14.34 19.65
C LEU A 156 12.62 -15.19 20.39
N ASP A 157 12.99 -15.71 21.56
CA ASP A 157 12.11 -16.53 22.38
C ASP A 157 10.87 -15.77 22.87
N THR A 158 10.94 -14.43 22.99
CA THR A 158 9.77 -13.61 23.36
C THR A 158 8.68 -13.60 22.29
N LEU A 159 9.04 -13.86 21.02
CA LEU A 159 8.10 -13.90 19.91
C LEU A 159 7.27 -15.20 19.89
N ASN A 160 7.80 -16.27 20.50
CA ASN A 160 7.15 -17.57 20.47
C ASN A 160 5.80 -17.52 21.22
N GLY A 161 4.73 -17.89 20.52
CA GLY A 161 3.36 -17.85 21.00
C GLY A 161 2.66 -16.50 20.82
N GLU A 162 3.37 -15.43 20.41
CA GLU A 162 2.72 -14.16 20.08
C GLU A 162 1.96 -14.24 18.75
N LEU A 163 0.97 -13.36 18.57
CA LEU A 163 0.34 -13.18 17.26
C LEU A 163 1.38 -12.67 16.28
N TYR A 164 1.36 -13.20 15.06
CA TYR A 164 2.21 -12.69 14.01
C TYR A 164 1.93 -11.18 13.78
N SER A 165 3.00 -10.39 13.67
CA SER A 165 2.94 -8.99 13.22
C SER A 165 4.08 -8.72 12.26
N GLN A 166 3.76 -8.23 11.07
CA GLN A 166 4.77 -7.86 10.09
C GLN A 166 5.67 -6.74 10.63
N ALA A 167 5.13 -5.75 11.32
CA ALA A 167 5.89 -4.67 11.94
C ALA A 167 6.88 -5.18 12.99
N GLN A 168 6.50 -6.17 13.80
CA GLN A 168 7.41 -6.77 14.78
C GLN A 168 8.55 -7.55 14.09
N ILE A 169 8.22 -8.31 13.04
CA ILE A 169 9.20 -9.04 12.24
C ILE A 169 10.18 -8.09 11.54
N THR A 170 9.69 -7.01 10.91
CA THR A 170 10.54 -5.99 10.28
C THR A 170 11.47 -5.33 11.31
N GLN A 171 10.98 -5.03 12.52
CA GLN A 171 11.82 -4.45 13.59
C GLN A 171 12.95 -5.40 14.01
N ILE A 172 12.69 -6.70 14.08
CA ILE A 172 13.71 -7.70 14.39
C ILE A 172 14.73 -7.79 13.25
N GLU A 173 14.28 -7.79 12.00
CA GLU A 173 15.16 -7.77 10.83
C GLU A 173 16.08 -6.54 10.84
N GLU A 174 15.54 -5.35 11.09
CA GLU A 174 16.30 -4.11 11.22
C GLU A 174 17.27 -4.14 12.41
N TYR A 175 16.86 -4.70 13.55
CA TYR A 175 17.73 -4.88 14.70
C TYR A 175 18.98 -5.70 14.35
N PHE A 176 18.83 -6.84 13.67
CA PHE A 176 19.98 -7.66 13.26
C PHE A 176 20.84 -6.99 12.19
N LYS A 177 20.23 -6.30 11.21
CA LYS A 177 20.98 -5.50 10.22
C LYS A 177 21.84 -4.44 10.89
N ASN A 178 21.27 -3.70 11.85
CA ASN A 178 21.98 -2.65 12.58
C ASN A 178 23.07 -3.22 13.50
N LEU A 179 22.80 -4.34 14.18
CA LEU A 179 23.77 -5.03 15.03
C LEU A 179 25.00 -5.45 14.20
N LEU A 180 24.79 -6.07 13.05
CA LEU A 180 25.86 -6.46 12.13
C LEU A 180 26.59 -5.25 11.54
N GLY A 181 25.87 -4.19 11.18
CA GLY A 181 26.47 -2.94 10.73
C GLY A 181 27.43 -2.33 11.76
N ASN A 182 27.05 -2.34 13.05
CA ASN A 182 27.87 -1.84 14.15
C ASN A 182 29.15 -2.66 14.38
N GLU A 183 29.09 -3.97 14.13
CA GLU A 183 30.26 -4.86 14.19
C GLU A 183 31.13 -4.82 12.92
N GLY A 184 30.80 -3.95 11.96
CA GLY A 184 31.60 -3.71 10.75
C GLY A 184 31.15 -4.50 9.51
N TYR A 185 30.05 -5.25 9.59
CA TYR A 185 29.48 -5.99 8.46
C TYR A 185 28.52 -5.10 7.65
N THR A 186 29.08 -4.17 6.86
CA THR A 186 28.31 -3.13 6.13
C THR A 186 27.43 -3.66 4.99
N PHE A 187 27.64 -4.91 4.58
CA PHE A 187 26.88 -5.58 3.51
C PHE A 187 26.13 -6.82 4.03
N ALA A 188 25.85 -6.86 5.33
CA ALA A 188 25.04 -7.94 5.90
C ALA A 188 23.63 -7.93 5.30
N GLU A 189 23.19 -9.10 4.84
CA GLU A 189 21.83 -9.34 4.39
C GLU A 189 21.10 -10.14 5.47
N VAL A 190 19.93 -9.67 5.87
CA VAL A 190 19.02 -10.36 6.78
C VAL A 190 17.69 -10.46 6.04
N GLU A 191 17.22 -11.67 5.86
CA GLU A 191 15.95 -11.98 5.17
C GLU A 191 15.12 -12.89 6.06
N VAL A 192 13.82 -12.59 6.16
CA VAL A 192 12.88 -13.41 6.92
C VAL A 192 12.20 -14.42 6.00
N LEU A 193 12.36 -15.70 6.33
CA LEU A 193 11.71 -16.80 5.63
C LEU A 193 10.54 -17.35 6.45
N LEU A 194 9.32 -16.98 6.07
CA LEU A 194 8.11 -17.45 6.74
C LEU A 194 7.77 -18.89 6.33
N ARG A 195 7.57 -19.75 7.32
CA ARG A 195 7.04 -21.11 7.14
C ARG A 195 5.77 -21.25 7.95
N TYR A 196 4.67 -21.59 7.29
CA TYR A 196 3.39 -21.83 7.96
C TYR A 196 2.97 -23.28 7.80
N LYS A 197 2.35 -23.84 8.86
CA LYS A 197 1.75 -25.16 8.86
C LYS A 197 0.34 -25.04 9.43
N MET A 198 -0.64 -25.65 8.76
CA MET A 198 -1.97 -25.77 9.37
C MET A 198 -1.89 -26.78 10.51
N MET A 199 -2.30 -26.36 11.71
CA MET A 199 -2.59 -27.31 12.78
C MET A 199 -3.87 -28.06 12.38
N MET A 200 -3.73 -29.27 11.86
CA MET A 200 -4.88 -30.18 11.72
C MET A 200 -5.22 -30.68 13.12
N ASN A 201 -6.41 -30.35 13.61
CA ASN A 201 -7.01 -30.96 14.80
C ASN A 201 -7.35 -32.42 14.56
#